data_AF-A0A934WDL7-F1
#
_entry.id   AF-A0A934WDL7-F1
#
_cell.length_a   1.000
_cell.length_b   1.000
_cell.length_c   1.000
_cell.angle_alpha   90.00
_cell.angle_beta   90.00
_cell.angle_gamma   90.00
#
_symmetry.space_group_name_H-M   'P 1'
#
loop_
_entity.id
_entity.type
_entity.pdbx_description
1 polymer ?
#
loop_
_entity_poly.entity_id
_entity_poly.type
_entity_poly.pdbx_seq_one_letter_code
_entity_poly.pdbx_strand_id
1 'polypeptide(L)'
;HINIIQKQFRGGVNIPKVEIVKNLSFSRNPKYEVLIFDCGSDNRVKSEILYNIENLRKNGYEMIVGLRDLYPMPIDDLEKLEKGLRFLPNKLKDEAQYFDIVIAIHEIEAWFLAETNHLKKIDKRLTGKFIKDKLGFDPYTIDAQSRVHPAKDLDDIYRLVGRSYTKRYNTTTRIVNKLDFNSIRFNLRYEIRPLDRLLKIIEKFKGNNR
;
A
#
# COMPACT_ATOMS: atom_id res chain seq x y z
N HIS A 1 20.13 -6.78 0.91
CA HIS A 1 20.13 -7.62 -0.29
C HIS A 1 18.79 -8.29 -0.44
N ILE A 2 18.01 -7.93 -1.47
CA ILE A 2 16.63 -8.38 -1.67
C ILE A 2 16.43 -8.63 -3.16
N ASN A 3 15.77 -9.72 -3.52
CA ASN A 3 15.19 -9.92 -4.85
C ASN A 3 13.76 -9.37 -4.86
N ILE A 4 13.40 -8.62 -5.89
CA ILE A 4 12.05 -8.10 -6.08
C ILE A 4 11.54 -8.57 -7.43
N ILE A 5 10.44 -9.30 -7.41
CA ILE A 5 9.71 -9.76 -8.59
C ILE A 5 8.39 -9.00 -8.59
N GLN A 6 8.07 -8.30 -9.67
CA GLN A 6 6.79 -7.60 -9.82
C GLN A 6 5.98 -8.25 -10.92
N LYS A 7 4.74 -8.63 -10.60
CA LYS A 7 3.79 -9.25 -11.52
C LYS A 7 2.46 -8.50 -11.53
N GLN A 8 1.70 -8.64 -12.60
CA GLN A 8 0.36 -8.07 -12.75
C GLN A 8 -0.55 -9.09 -13.45
N PHE A 9 -1.80 -9.20 -13.01
CA PHE A 9 -2.84 -9.88 -13.78
C PHE A 9 -3.46 -8.96 -14.83
N ARG A 10 -3.71 -9.50 -16.01
CA ARG A 10 -4.64 -8.91 -16.99
C ARG A 10 -5.73 -9.92 -17.33
N GLY A 11 -6.95 -9.41 -17.50
CA GLY A 11 -8.11 -10.24 -17.83
C GLY A 11 -8.79 -10.89 -16.63
N GLY A 12 -9.43 -12.04 -16.86
CA GLY A 12 -10.14 -12.82 -15.85
C GLY A 12 -11.61 -12.47 -15.63
N VAL A 13 -12.20 -11.61 -16.47
CA VAL A 13 -13.67 -11.37 -16.48
C VAL A 13 -14.25 -11.85 -17.81
N ASN A 14 -13.83 -11.22 -18.91
CA ASN A 14 -14.31 -11.54 -20.27
C ASN A 14 -13.22 -12.07 -21.21
N ILE A 15 -11.97 -12.10 -20.74
CA ILE A 15 -10.81 -12.60 -21.49
C ILE A 15 -9.98 -13.50 -20.58
N PRO A 16 -9.21 -14.45 -21.14
CA PRO A 16 -8.34 -15.33 -20.36
C PRO A 16 -7.45 -14.54 -19.40
N LYS A 17 -7.29 -15.06 -18.19
CA LYS A 17 -6.43 -14.47 -17.18
C LYS A 17 -4.97 -14.75 -17.55
N VAL A 18 -4.20 -13.69 -17.72
CA VAL A 18 -2.77 -13.76 -18.05
C VAL A 18 -1.95 -13.08 -16.96
N GLU A 19 -0.91 -13.77 -16.51
CA GLU A 19 0.10 -13.23 -15.61
C GLU A 19 1.22 -12.58 -16.43
N ILE A 20 1.59 -11.35 -16.08
CA ILE A 20 2.63 -10.59 -16.76
C ILE A 20 3.70 -10.20 -15.74
N VAL A 21 4.95 -10.57 -16.01
CA VAL A 21 6.11 -10.07 -15.27
C VAL A 21 6.38 -8.62 -15.69
N LYS A 22 6.31 -7.70 -14.73
CA LYS A 22 6.51 -6.26 -14.94
C LYS A 22 7.95 -5.84 -14.73
N ASN A 23 8.60 -6.36 -13.70
CA ASN A 23 9.93 -5.97 -13.30
C ASN A 23 10.60 -7.11 -12.53
N LEU A 24 11.91 -7.23 -12.70
CA LEU A 24 12.78 -8.15 -11.98
C LEU A 24 14.01 -7.38 -11.50
N SER A 25 14.23 -7.35 -10.20
CA SER A 25 15.39 -6.74 -9.57
C SER A 25 16.08 -7.77 -8.69
N PHE A 26 17.23 -8.26 -9.14
CA PHE A 26 17.99 -9.29 -8.44
C PHE A 26 19.22 -8.70 -7.73
N SER A 27 19.42 -9.06 -6.47
CA SER A 27 20.64 -8.75 -5.72
C SER A 27 21.66 -9.87 -5.90
N ARG A 28 22.96 -9.55 -5.87
CA ARG A 28 24.02 -10.57 -6.01
C ARG A 28 23.96 -11.66 -4.93
N ASN A 29 23.63 -11.29 -3.70
CA ASN A 29 23.55 -12.18 -2.53
C ASN A 29 22.24 -11.94 -1.77
N PRO A 30 21.07 -12.31 -2.32
CA PRO A 30 19.78 -11.96 -1.74
C PRO A 30 19.56 -12.67 -0.41
N LYS A 31 19.14 -11.93 0.62
CA LYS A 31 18.70 -12.49 1.90
C LYS A 31 17.20 -12.73 1.95
N TYR A 32 16.46 -12.03 1.10
CA TYR A 32 15.01 -12.07 1.05
C TYR A 32 14.57 -12.03 -0.41
N GLU A 33 13.43 -12.66 -0.70
CA GLU A 33 12.71 -12.52 -1.94
C GLU A 33 11.34 -11.92 -1.68
N VAL A 34 10.94 -10.95 -2.51
CA VAL A 34 9.66 -10.26 -2.42
C VAL A 34 8.97 -10.38 -3.77
N LEU A 35 7.81 -11.02 -3.76
CA LEU A 35 6.88 -11.03 -4.89
C LEU A 35 5.80 -9.96 -4.67
N ILE A 36 5.80 -8.93 -5.50
CA ILE A 36 4.74 -7.92 -5.54
C ILE A 36 3.78 -8.29 -6.65
N PHE A 37 2.51 -8.51 -6.30
CA PHE A 37 1.48 -8.92 -7.24
C PHE A 37 0.37 -7.88 -7.34
N ASP A 38 0.27 -7.21 -8.49
CA ASP A 38 -0.85 -6.32 -8.81
C ASP A 38 -2.08 -7.15 -9.22
N CYS A 39 -3.09 -7.17 -8.33
CA CYS A 39 -4.33 -7.91 -8.49
C CYS A 39 -5.33 -7.22 -9.44
N GLY A 40 -5.03 -6.02 -9.93
CA GLY A 40 -5.86 -5.22 -10.84
C GLY A 40 -7.04 -4.50 -10.17
N SER A 41 -7.52 -4.96 -9.01
CA SER A 41 -8.48 -4.23 -8.17
C SER A 41 -8.49 -4.70 -6.71
N ASP A 42 -8.94 -3.84 -5.80
CA ASP A 42 -8.99 -4.11 -4.35
C ASP A 42 -9.83 -5.35 -4.00
N ASN A 43 -10.95 -5.53 -4.69
CA ASN A 43 -11.87 -6.64 -4.44
C ASN A 43 -11.29 -8.00 -4.86
N ARG A 44 -10.23 -8.01 -5.68
CA ARG A 44 -9.56 -9.24 -6.12
C ARG A 44 -8.45 -9.69 -5.17
N VAL A 45 -7.93 -8.81 -4.32
CA VAL A 45 -6.78 -9.11 -3.45
C VAL A 45 -6.99 -10.40 -2.66
N LYS A 46 -8.17 -10.55 -2.02
CA LYS A 46 -8.48 -11.78 -1.27
C LYS A 46 -8.56 -13.01 -2.17
N SER A 47 -9.35 -12.94 -3.24
CA SER A 47 -9.58 -14.09 -4.12
C SER A 47 -8.28 -14.55 -4.77
N GLU A 48 -7.39 -13.62 -5.11
CA GLU A 48 -6.08 -13.93 -5.68
C GLU A 48 -5.16 -14.60 -4.68
N ILE A 49 -5.15 -14.15 -3.43
CA ILE A 49 -4.41 -14.85 -2.39
C ILE A 49 -4.96 -16.26 -2.21
N LEU A 50 -6.28 -16.43 -2.02
CA LEU A 50 -6.87 -17.76 -1.83
C LEU A 50 -6.61 -18.72 -2.99
N TYR A 51 -6.58 -18.20 -4.22
CA TYR A 51 -6.31 -19.01 -5.41
C TYR A 51 -4.84 -19.45 -5.50
N ASN A 52 -3.90 -18.60 -5.08
CA ASN A 52 -2.47 -18.85 -5.25
C ASN A 52 -1.74 -19.32 -3.98
N ILE A 53 -2.38 -19.31 -2.80
CA ILE A 53 -1.71 -19.48 -1.51
C ILE A 53 -0.91 -20.79 -1.44
N GLU A 54 -1.50 -21.92 -1.85
CA GLU A 54 -0.81 -23.22 -1.86
C GLU A 54 0.43 -23.22 -2.77
N ASN A 55 0.32 -22.58 -3.95
CA ASN A 55 1.44 -22.49 -4.88
C ASN A 55 2.54 -21.56 -4.34
N LEU A 56 2.18 -20.43 -3.73
CA LEU A 56 3.14 -19.53 -3.09
C LEU A 56 3.91 -20.27 -1.98
N ARG A 57 3.20 -21.07 -1.17
CA ARG A 57 3.78 -21.85 -0.08
C ARG A 57 4.72 -22.93 -0.59
N LYS A 58 4.31 -23.67 -1.61
CA LYS A 58 5.17 -24.65 -2.31
C LYS A 58 6.44 -24.03 -2.89
N ASN A 59 6.38 -22.76 -3.30
CA ASN A 59 7.54 -21.99 -3.78
C ASN A 59 8.34 -21.31 -2.65
N GLY A 60 8.05 -21.60 -1.39
CA GLY A 60 8.82 -21.11 -0.25
C GLY A 60 8.45 -19.72 0.26
N TYR A 61 7.34 -19.12 -0.20
CA TYR A 61 6.88 -17.85 0.36
C TYR A 61 6.27 -18.06 1.75
N GLU A 62 6.97 -17.56 2.77
CA GLU A 62 6.60 -17.70 4.19
C GLU A 62 5.61 -16.64 4.69
N MET A 63 5.54 -15.49 4.02
CA MET A 63 4.71 -14.37 4.45
C MET A 63 3.86 -13.88 3.29
N ILE A 64 2.53 -14.01 3.41
CA ILE A 64 1.57 -13.66 2.36
C ILE A 64 0.68 -12.54 2.88
N VAL A 65 0.80 -11.36 2.27
CA VAL A 65 0.16 -10.13 2.75
C VAL A 65 -0.62 -9.49 1.62
N GLY A 66 -1.93 -9.32 1.83
CA GLY A 66 -2.76 -8.48 0.98
C GLY A 66 -2.70 -7.03 1.43
N LEU A 67 -2.73 -6.11 0.47
CA LEU A 67 -2.92 -4.68 0.70
C LEU A 67 -4.01 -4.18 -0.22
N ARG A 68 -5.01 -3.49 0.33
CA ARG A 68 -6.12 -2.94 -0.44
C ARG A 68 -6.65 -1.65 0.18
N ASP A 69 -7.34 -0.88 -0.64
CA ASP A 69 -8.10 0.28 -0.20
C ASP A 69 -9.45 -0.15 0.40
N LEU A 70 -9.95 0.65 1.35
CA LEU A 70 -11.31 0.54 1.87
C LEU A 70 -12.32 1.17 0.90
N TYR A 71 -11.96 2.32 0.31
CA TYR A 71 -12.82 3.02 -0.65
C TYR A 71 -13.19 2.09 -1.82
N PRO A 72 -14.44 2.11 -2.31
CA PRO A 72 -15.53 3.03 -1.97
C PRO A 72 -16.40 2.62 -0.77
N MET A 73 -16.00 1.61 0.02
CA MET A 73 -16.80 1.18 1.18
C MET A 73 -16.75 2.22 2.31
N PRO A 74 -17.86 2.39 3.07
CA PRO A 74 -17.88 3.23 4.27
C PRO A 74 -16.93 2.73 5.36
N ILE A 75 -16.48 3.63 6.23
CA ILE A 75 -15.64 3.28 7.37
C ILE A 75 -16.34 2.36 8.37
N ASP A 76 -17.67 2.47 8.49
CA ASP A 76 -18.49 1.63 9.38
C ASP A 76 -18.46 0.15 8.97
N ASP A 77 -18.20 -0.15 7.70
CA ASP A 77 -18.06 -1.52 7.19
C ASP A 77 -16.66 -2.09 7.42
N LEU A 78 -15.69 -1.31 7.91
CA LEU A 78 -14.29 -1.73 8.06
C LEU A 78 -14.16 -2.98 8.92
N GLU A 79 -14.80 -3.04 10.09
CA GLU A 79 -14.67 -4.18 11.00
C GLU A 79 -15.24 -5.46 10.37
N LYS A 80 -16.41 -5.35 9.72
CA LYS A 80 -17.04 -6.45 9.00
C LYS A 80 -16.17 -6.93 7.85
N LEU A 81 -15.58 -6.00 7.10
CA LEU A 81 -14.66 -6.30 6.02
C LEU A 81 -13.40 -7.00 6.54
N GLU A 82 -12.78 -6.52 7.62
CA GLU A 82 -11.61 -7.15 8.23
C GLU A 82 -11.90 -8.60 8.63
N LYS A 83 -13.03 -8.86 9.29
CA LYS A 83 -13.46 -10.23 9.64
C LYS A 83 -13.63 -11.09 8.39
N GLY A 84 -14.31 -10.56 7.38
CA GLY A 84 -14.53 -11.24 6.11
C GLY A 84 -13.22 -11.56 5.39
N LEU A 85 -12.24 -10.65 5.39
CA LEU A 85 -10.96 -10.81 4.70
C LEU A 85 -10.01 -11.79 5.39
N ARG A 86 -10.05 -11.88 6.72
CA ARG A 86 -9.22 -12.82 7.49
C ARG A 86 -9.77 -14.25 7.49
N PHE A 87 -11.02 -14.45 7.08
CA PHE A 87 -11.60 -15.80 6.96
C PHE A 87 -10.88 -16.63 5.89
N LEU A 88 -10.38 -17.80 6.30
CA LEU A 88 -9.83 -18.83 5.41
C LEU A 88 -10.79 -20.04 5.34
N PRO A 89 -11.08 -20.56 4.14
CA PRO A 89 -11.80 -21.83 3.98
C PRO A 89 -11.07 -22.98 4.68
N ASN A 90 -11.82 -23.99 5.16
CA ASN A 90 -11.24 -25.13 5.90
C ASN A 90 -10.09 -25.82 5.16
N LYS A 91 -10.21 -25.98 3.83
CA LYS A 91 -9.18 -26.61 2.98
C LYS A 91 -7.84 -25.85 2.94
N LEU A 92 -7.82 -24.58 3.35
CA LEU A 92 -6.64 -23.71 3.37
C LEU A 92 -6.16 -23.40 4.80
N LYS A 93 -6.70 -24.08 5.82
CA LYS A 93 -6.31 -23.84 7.22
C LYS A 93 -4.85 -24.18 7.48
N ASP A 94 -4.33 -25.22 6.85
CA ASP A 94 -2.93 -25.61 6.98
C ASP A 94 -1.99 -24.57 6.34
N GLU A 95 -2.49 -23.83 5.34
CA GLU A 95 -1.79 -22.73 4.67
C GLU A 95 -1.94 -21.37 5.39
N ALA A 96 -2.64 -21.34 6.54
CA ALA A 96 -2.89 -20.12 7.31
C ALA A 96 -1.62 -19.51 7.93
N GLN A 97 -0.48 -20.19 7.84
CA GLN A 97 0.78 -19.77 8.44
C GLN A 97 1.21 -18.38 7.92
N TYR A 98 0.96 -17.32 8.68
CA TYR A 98 1.24 -15.93 8.29
C TYR A 98 0.57 -15.48 6.97
N PHE A 99 -0.76 -15.52 6.98
CA PHE A 99 -1.62 -14.80 6.05
C PHE A 99 -2.24 -13.57 6.75
N ASP A 100 -2.17 -12.40 6.12
CA ASP A 100 -2.88 -11.21 6.58
C ASP A 100 -3.33 -10.32 5.41
N ILE A 101 -4.36 -9.50 5.64
CA ILE A 101 -4.77 -8.44 4.72
C ILE A 101 -4.84 -7.12 5.49
N VAL A 102 -4.04 -6.16 5.03
CA VAL A 102 -4.01 -4.78 5.50
C VAL A 102 -4.95 -3.95 4.63
N ILE A 103 -5.77 -3.13 5.28
CA ILE A 103 -6.74 -2.25 4.62
C ILE A 103 -6.32 -0.80 4.88
N ALA A 104 -6.02 -0.04 3.84
CA ALA A 104 -5.80 1.40 3.96
C ALA A 104 -7.16 2.11 4.14
N ILE A 105 -7.27 2.99 5.14
CA ILE A 105 -8.49 3.77 5.35
C ILE A 105 -8.67 4.74 4.18
N HIS A 106 -9.84 4.67 3.54
CA HIS A 106 -10.14 5.26 2.24
C HIS A 106 -9.18 4.77 1.15
N GLU A 107 -8.02 5.41 0.99
CA GLU A 107 -7.04 5.08 -0.05
C GLU A 107 -5.63 5.03 0.55
N ILE A 108 -4.72 4.25 -0.03
CA ILE A 108 -3.30 4.26 0.35
C ILE A 108 -2.67 5.66 0.27
N GLU A 109 -3.20 6.52 -0.59
CA GLU A 109 -2.82 7.92 -0.68
C GLU A 109 -2.96 8.71 0.63
N ALA A 110 -3.79 8.26 1.59
CA ALA A 110 -3.82 8.83 2.94
C ALA A 110 -2.45 8.77 3.61
N TRP A 111 -1.67 7.71 3.38
CA TRP A 111 -0.33 7.56 3.95
C TRP A 111 0.66 8.56 3.32
N PHE A 112 0.47 8.86 2.03
CA PHE A 112 1.31 9.85 1.35
C PHE A 112 0.93 11.26 1.79
N LEU A 113 -0.37 11.54 1.94
CA LEU A 113 -0.86 12.83 2.45
C LEU A 113 -0.32 13.14 3.84
N ALA A 114 -0.24 12.12 4.72
CA ALA A 114 0.26 12.28 6.08
C ALA A 114 1.78 12.44 6.18
N GLU A 115 2.56 11.89 5.25
CA GLU A 115 4.01 12.05 5.22
C GLU A 115 4.36 13.46 4.71
N THR A 116 4.18 14.52 5.50
CA THR A 116 4.25 15.89 4.96
C THR A 116 5.65 16.37 4.52
N ASN A 117 6.74 15.66 4.83
CA ASN A 117 8.09 16.11 4.47
C ASN A 117 8.30 16.13 2.95
N HIS A 118 7.67 15.24 2.20
CA HIS A 118 7.80 15.22 0.74
C HIS A 118 7.23 16.48 0.07
N LEU A 119 6.26 17.17 0.69
CA LEU A 119 5.62 18.36 0.11
C LEU A 119 6.64 19.46 -0.19
N LYS A 120 7.50 19.79 0.79
CA LYS A 120 8.57 20.79 0.61
C LYS A 120 9.66 20.34 -0.37
N LYS A 121 9.86 19.02 -0.54
CA LYS A 121 10.75 18.45 -1.56
C LYS A 121 10.12 18.48 -2.97
N ILE A 122 8.79 18.61 -3.08
CA ILE A 122 8.11 18.86 -4.34
C ILE A 122 8.24 20.32 -4.73
N ASP A 123 7.89 21.22 -3.82
CA ASP A 123 8.04 22.67 -3.99
C ASP A 123 8.08 23.33 -2.61
N LYS A 124 9.05 24.22 -2.38
CA LYS A 124 9.24 24.89 -1.08
C LYS A 124 8.03 25.73 -0.65
N ARG A 125 7.16 26.12 -1.58
CA ARG A 125 5.93 26.89 -1.31
C ARG A 125 4.84 26.06 -0.63
N LEU A 126 4.88 24.72 -0.72
CA LEU A 126 3.89 23.80 -0.13
C LEU A 126 4.04 23.70 1.40
N THR A 127 3.77 24.80 2.07
CA THR A 127 3.71 24.94 3.53
C THR A 127 2.29 24.72 4.04
N GLY A 128 2.13 24.31 5.31
CA GLY A 128 0.81 24.12 5.92
C GLY A 128 -0.10 25.34 5.81
N LYS A 129 0.43 26.53 6.12
CA LYS A 129 -0.26 27.81 5.93
C LYS A 129 -0.71 28.03 4.49
N PHE A 130 0.18 27.89 3.51
CA PHE A 130 -0.15 28.11 2.10
C PHE A 130 -1.23 27.15 1.61
N ILE A 131 -1.16 25.88 2.02
CA ILE A 131 -2.16 24.86 1.66
C ILE A 131 -3.49 25.17 2.33
N LYS A 132 -3.49 25.51 3.62
CA LYS A 132 -4.70 25.88 4.37
C LYS A 132 -5.40 27.10 3.77
N ASP A 133 -4.64 28.14 3.44
CA ASP A 133 -5.17 29.37 2.84
C ASP A 133 -5.82 29.13 1.47
N LYS A 134 -5.43 28.06 0.75
CA LYS A 134 -5.93 27.76 -0.61
C LYS A 134 -6.96 26.64 -0.67
N LEU A 135 -6.84 25.62 0.19
CA LEU A 135 -7.65 24.40 0.15
C LEU A 135 -8.50 24.19 1.41
N GLY A 136 -8.37 25.05 2.42
CA GLY A 136 -9.19 25.01 3.63
C GLY A 136 -8.77 23.97 4.67
N PHE A 137 -7.64 23.28 4.47
CA PHE A 137 -7.08 22.34 5.46
C PHE A 137 -5.55 22.37 5.47
N ASP A 138 -4.96 21.96 6.59
CA ASP A 138 -3.51 21.88 6.75
C ASP A 138 -3.06 20.41 6.89
N PRO A 139 -2.40 19.82 5.87
CA PRO A 139 -1.96 18.42 5.92
C PRO A 139 -0.96 18.13 7.05
N TYR A 140 -0.33 19.16 7.63
CA TYR A 140 0.64 19.00 8.73
C TYR A 140 -0.03 18.82 10.09
N THR A 141 -1.34 19.04 10.22
CA THR A 141 -2.04 18.99 11.51
C THR A 141 -3.31 18.15 11.50
N ILE A 142 -3.83 17.78 10.32
CA ILE A 142 -5.03 16.95 10.23
C ILE A 142 -4.69 15.46 10.35
N ASP A 143 -5.68 14.67 10.76
CA ASP A 143 -5.64 13.22 10.53
C ASP A 143 -5.93 12.94 9.04
N ALA A 144 -4.92 12.46 8.32
CA ALA A 144 -5.06 12.12 6.90
C ALA A 144 -6.06 10.98 6.65
N GLN A 145 -6.31 10.10 7.63
CA GLN A 145 -7.29 9.01 7.50
C GLN A 145 -8.73 9.51 7.57
N SER A 146 -8.96 10.74 8.04
CA SER A 146 -10.28 11.39 8.01
C SER A 146 -10.66 11.94 6.64
N ARG A 147 -9.75 11.92 5.67
CA ARG A 147 -9.95 12.46 4.33
C ARG A 147 -10.56 11.40 3.41
N VAL A 148 -11.74 11.70 2.88
CA VAL A 148 -12.52 10.75 2.05
C VAL A 148 -11.87 10.48 0.69
N HIS A 149 -11.17 11.47 0.12
CA HIS A 149 -10.52 11.35 -1.19
C HIS A 149 -9.04 11.81 -1.14
N PRO A 150 -8.16 11.09 -0.42
CA PRO A 150 -6.77 11.50 -0.25
C PRO A 150 -6.00 11.66 -1.58
N ALA A 151 -6.29 10.84 -2.60
CA ALA A 151 -5.65 10.99 -3.90
C ALA A 151 -6.01 12.32 -4.58
N LYS A 152 -7.26 12.77 -4.43
CA LYS A 152 -7.72 14.06 -4.92
C LYS A 152 -7.09 15.20 -4.11
N ASP A 153 -7.04 15.07 -2.78
CA ASP A 153 -6.40 16.06 -1.92
C ASP A 153 -4.93 16.26 -2.28
N LEU A 154 -4.18 15.18 -2.56
CA LEU A 154 -2.79 15.25 -3.05
C LEU A 154 -2.68 15.96 -4.41
N ASP A 155 -3.57 15.64 -5.35
CA ASP A 155 -3.59 16.28 -6.67
C ASP A 155 -3.87 17.79 -6.55
N ASP A 156 -4.85 18.16 -5.73
CA ASP A 156 -5.22 19.56 -5.48
C ASP A 156 -4.07 20.33 -4.81
N ILE A 157 -3.35 19.73 -3.85
CA ILE A 157 -2.14 20.31 -3.25
C ILE A 157 -1.06 20.54 -4.32
N TYR A 158 -0.79 19.56 -5.17
CA TYR A 158 0.25 19.68 -6.20
C TYR A 158 -0.10 20.70 -7.28
N ARG A 159 -1.39 20.87 -7.60
CA ARG A 159 -1.88 21.88 -8.54
C ARG A 159 -1.60 23.31 -8.08
N LEU A 160 -1.52 23.57 -6.77
CA LEU A 160 -1.15 24.89 -6.24
C LEU A 160 0.23 25.38 -6.75
N VAL A 161 1.08 24.46 -7.20
CA VAL A 161 2.43 24.75 -7.72
C VAL A 161 2.62 24.29 -9.17
N GLY A 162 1.52 24.11 -9.91
CA GLY A 162 1.56 23.74 -11.33
C GLY A 162 1.97 22.28 -11.60
N ARG A 163 1.76 21.40 -10.62
CA ARG A 163 2.01 19.94 -10.75
C ARG A 163 0.69 19.18 -10.64
N SER A 164 0.73 17.87 -10.87
CA SER A 164 -0.42 16.99 -10.69
C SER A 164 -0.02 15.66 -10.07
N TYR A 165 -0.93 15.08 -9.31
CA TYR A 165 -0.88 13.70 -8.86
C TYR A 165 -1.68 12.84 -9.82
N THR A 166 -1.07 11.77 -10.30
CA THR A 166 -1.77 10.73 -11.05
C THR A 166 -1.31 9.39 -10.52
N LYS A 167 -2.20 8.40 -10.41
CA LYS A 167 -1.85 7.03 -10.00
C LYS A 167 -1.03 6.24 -11.05
N ARG A 168 -0.34 6.95 -11.95
CA ARG A 168 0.56 6.35 -12.95
C ARG A 168 1.92 6.08 -12.31
N TYR A 169 2.47 4.90 -12.60
CA TYR A 169 3.73 4.40 -12.05
C TYR A 169 4.86 5.46 -12.00
N ASN A 170 5.12 6.17 -13.11
CA ASN A 170 6.18 7.17 -13.16
C ASN A 170 5.95 8.36 -12.22
N THR A 171 4.70 8.81 -12.09
CA THR A 171 4.33 9.92 -11.20
C THR A 171 4.45 9.48 -9.74
N THR A 172 3.89 8.31 -9.41
CA THR A 172 4.00 7.73 -8.06
C THR A 172 5.45 7.49 -7.66
N THR A 173 6.29 6.95 -8.55
CA THR A 173 7.71 6.70 -8.27
C THR A 173 8.47 7.98 -7.94
N ARG A 174 8.18 9.09 -8.64
CA ARG A 174 8.80 10.40 -8.34
C ARG A 174 8.43 10.92 -6.94
N ILE A 175 7.24 10.60 -6.46
CA ILE A 175 6.78 10.99 -5.11
C ILE A 175 7.39 10.08 -4.07
N VAL A 176 7.38 8.77 -4.30
CA VAL A 176 8.00 7.78 -3.42
C VAL A 176 9.47 8.11 -3.17
N ASN A 177 10.21 8.53 -4.19
CA ASN A 177 11.61 8.96 -4.07
C ASN A 177 11.81 10.24 -3.22
N LYS A 178 10.74 10.97 -2.92
CA LYS A 178 10.75 12.16 -2.05
C LYS A 178 10.24 11.86 -0.65
N LEU A 179 9.57 10.74 -0.41
CA LEU A 179 9.08 10.38 0.92
C LEU A 179 10.23 10.27 1.92
N ASP A 180 9.97 10.71 3.15
CA ASP A 180 10.88 10.47 4.27
C ASP A 180 10.59 9.12 4.92
N PHE A 181 11.31 8.09 4.48
CA PHE A 181 11.18 6.74 5.03
C PHE A 181 11.60 6.62 6.50
N ASN A 182 12.45 7.52 7.02
CA ASN A 182 12.78 7.54 8.44
C ASN A 182 11.58 8.07 9.23
N SER A 183 10.98 9.17 8.77
CA SER A 183 9.75 9.69 9.38
C SER A 183 8.62 8.65 9.33
N ILE A 184 8.46 7.94 8.21
CA ILE A 184 7.49 6.84 8.10
C ILE A 184 7.74 5.76 9.17
N ARG A 185 9.00 5.34 9.32
CA ARG A 185 9.39 4.22 10.19
C ARG A 185 9.34 4.56 11.68
N PHE A 186 9.60 5.81 12.05
CA PHE A 186 9.81 6.20 13.45
C PHE A 186 8.76 7.16 14.01
N ASN A 187 7.94 7.79 13.14
CA ASN A 187 6.92 8.74 13.57
C ASN A 187 5.55 8.34 13.03
N LEU A 188 5.36 8.40 11.70
CA LEU A 188 4.05 8.34 11.06
C LEU A 188 3.30 7.04 11.33
N ARG A 189 4.02 5.92 11.47
CA ARG A 189 3.41 4.62 11.77
C ARG A 189 2.48 4.69 12.99
N TYR A 190 2.83 5.46 14.01
CA TYR A 190 2.07 5.52 15.25
C TYR A 190 0.75 6.29 15.13
N GLU A 191 0.60 7.08 14.05
CA GLU A 191 -0.62 7.83 13.73
C GLU A 191 -1.52 7.04 12.76
N ILE A 192 -0.94 6.22 11.90
CA ILE A 192 -1.65 5.45 10.87
C ILE A 192 -1.60 3.96 11.19
N ARG A 193 -2.67 3.47 11.84
CA ARG A 193 -2.75 2.07 12.31
C ARG A 193 -2.54 1.03 11.21
N PRO A 194 -3.13 1.13 10.00
CA PRO A 194 -2.85 0.16 8.94
C PRO A 194 -1.40 0.17 8.44
N LEU A 195 -0.75 1.34 8.41
CA LEU A 195 0.65 1.48 8.04
C LEU A 195 1.56 0.82 9.09
N ASP A 196 1.33 1.07 10.38
CA ASP A 196 2.08 0.38 11.44
C ASP A 196 1.91 -1.14 11.37
N ARG A 197 0.69 -1.62 11.08
CA ARG A 197 0.44 -3.05 10.90
C ARG A 197 1.29 -3.63 9.77
N LEU A 198 1.33 -2.97 8.60
CA LEU A 198 2.17 -3.38 7.49
C LEU A 198 3.66 -3.40 7.88
N LEU A 199 4.14 -2.35 8.55
CA LEU A 199 5.54 -2.28 8.99
C LEU A 199 5.89 -3.36 10.01
N LYS A 200 5.01 -3.64 10.98
CA LYS A 200 5.18 -4.73 11.96
C LYS A 200 5.28 -6.09 11.28
N ILE A 201 4.47 -6.33 10.25
CA ILE A 201 4.52 -7.58 9.47
C ILE A 201 5.91 -7.73 8.81
N ILE A 202 6.38 -6.69 8.12
CA ILE A 202 7.70 -6.68 7.46
C ILE A 202 8.83 -6.83 8.48
N GLU A 203 8.75 -6.13 9.62
CA GLU A 203 9.76 -6.17 10.68
C GLU A 203 9.82 -7.54 11.35
N LYS A 204 8.67 -8.18 11.61
CA LYS A 204 8.61 -9.52 12.16
C LYS A 204 9.29 -10.53 11.25
N PHE A 205 9.08 -10.44 9.93
CA PHE A 205 9.78 -11.31 8.98
C PHE A 205 11.30 -11.11 9.04
N LYS A 206 11.75 -9.85 9.05
CA LYS A 206 13.18 -9.55 9.11
C LYS A 206 13.82 -9.94 10.43
N GLY A 207 13.07 -9.91 11.52
CA GLY A 207 13.51 -10.29 12.88
C GLY A 207 13.59 -11.79 13.08
N ASN A 208 12.69 -12.57 12.47
CA ASN A 208 12.69 -14.03 12.54
C ASN A 208 13.86 -14.68 11.79
N ASN A 209 14.46 -13.97 10.83
CA ASN A 209 15.58 -14.45 10.01
C ASN A 209 16.95 -13.89 10.47
N ARG A 210 17.10 -13.64 11.78
CA ARG A 210 18.36 -13.26 12.43
C ARG A 210 18.89 -14.39 13.30
#